data_AF-A0A8T5IIZ1-F1
#
_entry.id   AF-A0A8T5IIZ1-F1
#
_cell.length_a   1.000
_cell.length_b   1.000
_cell.length_c   1.000
_cell.angle_alpha   90.00
_cell.angle_beta   90.00
_cell.angle_gamma   90.00
#
_symmetry.space_group_name_H-M   'P 1'
#
loop_
_entity.id
_entity.type
_entity.pdbx_description
1 polymer ?
#
loop_
_entity_poly.entity_id
_entity_poly.type
_entity_poly.pdbx_seq_one_letter_code
_entity_poly.pdbx_strand_id
1 'polypeptide(L)' 'MADTGLNLPGGFGGLVRYNEEYSSMFNLKPAHVVLFIIFIVGIRIALPIIF' A
#
# COMPACT_ATOMS: atom_id res chain seq x y z
N MET A 1 -25.17 -0.16 -42.43
CA MET A 1 -25.25 1.27 -42.05
C MET A 1 -24.21 1.48 -40.96
N ALA A 2 -23.18 2.29 -41.28
CA ALA A 2 -22.18 2.88 -40.39
C ALA A 2 -21.31 1.97 -39.49
N ASP A 3 -20.31 1.32 -40.10
CA ASP A 3 -19.00 1.06 -39.49
C ASP A 3 -18.35 2.38 -39.05
N THR A 4 -18.67 2.86 -37.85
CA THR A 4 -17.97 4.00 -37.25
C THR A 4 -17.08 3.47 -36.13
N GLY A 5 -15.84 3.19 -36.49
CA GLY A 5 -14.81 2.66 -35.60
C GLY A 5 -14.43 3.65 -34.50
N LEU A 6 -15.17 3.62 -33.39
CA LEU A 6 -14.65 4.07 -32.10
C LEU A 6 -14.17 2.85 -31.32
N ASN A 7 -12.89 2.52 -31.55
CA ASN A 7 -12.13 1.59 -30.72
C ASN A 7 -11.85 2.25 -29.36
N LEU A 8 -12.82 2.16 -28.45
CA LEU A 8 -12.61 2.52 -27.06
C LEU A 8 -11.83 1.37 -26.41
N PRO A 9 -10.60 1.58 -25.91
CA PRO A 9 -9.91 0.54 -25.17
C PRO A 9 -10.80 0.16 -23.98
N GLY A 10 -11.28 -1.08 -23.96
CA GLY A 10 -12.26 -1.61 -22.99
C GLY A 10 -11.72 -1.76 -21.57
N GLY A 11 -10.94 -0.80 -21.09
CA GLY A 11 -10.16 -0.90 -19.86
C GLY A 11 -10.34 0.22 -18.83
N PHE A 12 -11.12 1.27 -19.10
CA PHE A 12 -11.17 2.44 -18.19
C PHE A 12 -12.57 3.05 -17.97
N GLY A 13 -13.64 2.26 -18.10
CA GLY A 13 -15.01 2.73 -17.88
C GLY A 13 -15.89 1.86 -16.97
N GLY A 14 -15.35 0.76 -16.44
CA GLY A 14 -16.04 -0.08 -15.46
C GLY A 14 -15.78 0.44 -14.05
N LEU A 15 -16.82 0.49 -13.22
CA LEU A 15 -16.75 0.80 -11.78
C LEU A 15 -15.46 0.23 -11.18
N VAL A 16 -14.51 1.10 -10.80
CA VAL A 16 -13.25 0.68 -10.18
C VAL A 16 -13.61 -0.12 -8.93
N ARG A 17 -13.32 -1.42 -8.96
CA ARG A 17 -13.66 -2.33 -7.87
C ARG A 17 -12.65 -2.12 -6.75
N TYR A 18 -12.94 -1.21 -5.84
CA TYR A 18 -12.13 -0.97 -4.63
C TYR A 18 -12.03 -2.19 -3.70
N ASN A 19 -12.77 -3.27 -3.98
CA ASN A 19 -12.68 -4.57 -3.30
C ASN A 19 -11.67 -5.53 -3.97
N GLU A 20 -10.94 -5.08 -4.98
CA GLU A 20 -9.73 -5.75 -5.43
C GLU A 20 -8.57 -5.25 -4.55
N GLU A 21 -8.34 -5.96 -3.44
CA GLU A 21 -7.12 -5.79 -2.67
C GLU A 21 -5.93 -6.05 -3.60
N TYR A 22 -5.20 -4.98 -3.93
CA TYR A 22 -3.98 -5.08 -4.72
C TYR A 22 -3.06 -6.05 -3.99
N SER A 23 -2.66 -7.14 -4.64
CA SER A 23 -1.73 -8.11 -4.04
C SER A 23 -0.35 -7.46 -3.93
N SER A 24 -0.18 -6.59 -2.94
CA SER A 24 1.09 -6.01 -2.61
C SER A 24 2.01 -7.14 -2.16
N MET A 25 3.17 -7.28 -2.82
CA MET A 25 4.24 -8.14 -2.30
C MET A 25 4.71 -7.66 -0.91
N PHE A 26 4.46 -6.40 -0.59
CA PHE A 26 4.85 -5.75 0.65
C PHE A 26 3.61 -5.29 1.43
N ASN A 27 2.95 -6.23 2.09
CA ASN A 27 1.85 -5.96 3.00
C ASN A 27 2.39 -5.76 4.42
N LEU A 28 2.60 -4.50 4.81
CA LEU A 28 2.95 -4.13 6.17
C LEU A 28 1.79 -4.46 7.12
N LYS A 29 1.87 -5.62 7.77
CA LYS A 29 0.95 -5.95 8.86
C LYS A 29 1.12 -4.92 9.99
N PRO A 30 0.05 -4.58 10.73
CA PRO A 30 0.11 -3.68 11.90
C PRO A 30 1.20 -4.06 12.91
N ALA A 31 1.52 -5.36 13.03
CA ALA A 31 2.61 -5.87 13.85
C ALA A 31 3.98 -5.24 13.54
N HIS A 32 4.28 -4.95 12.26
CA HIS A 32 5.55 -4.31 11.87
C HIS A 32 5.62 -2.88 12.40
N VAL A 33 4.51 -2.16 12.40
CA VAL A 33 4.43 -0.79 12.93
C VAL A 33 4.67 -0.79 14.44
N VAL A 34 4.03 -1.73 15.17
CA VAL A 34 4.22 -1.88 16.62
C VAL A 34 5.68 -2.20 16.96
N LEU A 35 6.30 -3.14 16.23
CA LEU A 35 7.70 -3.50 16.44
C LEU A 35 8.63 -2.30 16.19
N PHE A 36 8.36 -1.52 15.14
CA PHE A 36 9.14 -0.33 14.81
C PHE A 36 9.05 0.75 15.90
N ILE A 37 7.87 0.95 16.50
CA ILE A 37 7.69 1.87 17.62
C ILE A 37 8.53 1.43 18.83
N ILE A 38 8.48 0.14 19.19
CA ILE A 38 9.26 -0.41 20.30
C ILE A 38 10.76 -0.21 20.05
N PHE A 39 11.22 -0.43 18.82
CA PHE A 39 12.61 -0.24 18.43
C PHE A 39 13.07 1.22 18.62
N ILE A 40 12.27 2.19 18.17
CA ILE A 40 12.57 3.62 18.35
C ILE A 40 12.66 3.99 19.83
N VAL A 41 11.71 3.50 20.65
CA VAL A 41 11.72 3.74 22.09
C VAL A 41 12.97 3.13 22.74
N GLY A 42 13.37 1.93 22.31
CA GLY A 42 14.61 1.29 22.76
C GLY A 42 15.84 2.13 22.45
N ILE A 43 15.98 2.65 21.23
CA ILE A 43 17.08 3.55 20.85
C ILE A 43 17.07 4.82 21.72
N ARG A 44 15.89 5.43 21.90
CA ARG A 44 15.75 6.64 22.73
C ARG A 44 16.23 6.40 24.15
N ILE A 45 15.96 5.23 24.73
CA ILE A 45 16.38 4.89 26.10
C ILE A 45 17.87 4.54 26.14
N ALA A 46 18.39 3.87 25.11
CA ALA A 46 19.80 3.52 25.02
C ALA A 46 20.70 4.75 24.86
N LEU A 47 20.24 5.79 24.16
CA LEU A 47 21.02 7.00 23.88
C LEU A 47 21.60 7.66 25.16
N PRO A 48 20.81 8.00 26.20
CA PRO A 48 21.33 8.57 27.46
C PRO A 48 22.08 7.58 28.35
N ILE A 49 22.05 6.28 28.06
CA ILE A 49 22.87 5.28 28.78
C ILE A 49 24.29 5.27 28.21
N ILE A 50 24.44 5.59 26.92
CA ILE A 50 25.70 5.53 26.18
C ILE A 50 26.39 6.90 26.12
N PHE A 51 25.63 7.99 26.11
CA PHE A 51 26.08 9.39 26.09
C PHE A 51 25.64 10.13 27.35
#